data_AF-B0MB69-F1
#
_entry.id   AF-B0MB69-F1
#
_cell.length_a   1.000
_cell.length_b   1.000
_cell.length_c   1.000
_cell.angle_alpha   90.00
_cell.angle_beta   90.00
_cell.angle_gamma   90.00
#
_symmetry.space_group_name_H-M   'P 1'
#
loop_
_entity.id
_entity.type
_entity.pdbx_description
1 polymer ?
#
loop_
_entity_poly.entity_id
_entity_poly.type
_entity_poly.pdbx_seq_one_letter_code
_entity_poly.pdbx_strand_id
1 'polypeptide(L)' 'MTMTNHEKLEQITGISQPVETEAVEMLLGKIDNDLETGVYEKNKEMYLDLYKRQLNWLKSQEKN' A
#
# COMPACT_ATOMS: atom_id res chain seq x y z
N MET A 1 -16.49 -13.15 -11.55
CA MET A 1 -15.68 -12.79 -10.38
C MET A 1 -14.72 -11.72 -10.84
N THR A 2 -14.74 -10.55 -10.22
CA THR A 2 -13.79 -9.47 -10.52
C THR A 2 -12.55 -9.72 -9.67
N MET A 3 -11.35 -9.75 -10.26
CA MET A 3 -10.12 -9.94 -9.51
C MET A 3 -9.83 -8.76 -8.59
N THR A 4 -9.32 -9.04 -7.39
CA THR A 4 -8.86 -8.02 -6.44
C THR A 4 -7.62 -7.29 -6.93
N ASN A 5 -7.34 -6.10 -6.38
CA ASN A 5 -6.11 -5.40 -6.72
C ASN A 5 -4.88 -6.18 -6.23
N HIS A 6 -5.00 -6.85 -5.09
CA HIS A 6 -3.99 -7.78 -4.59
C HIS A 6 -3.75 -8.93 -5.59
N GLU A 7 -4.81 -9.60 -6.05
CA GLU A 7 -4.69 -10.69 -7.05
C GLU A 7 -4.13 -10.19 -8.40
N LYS A 8 -4.47 -8.97 -8.82
CA LYS A 8 -3.88 -8.35 -10.01
C LYS A 8 -2.39 -8.06 -9.81
N LEU A 9 -2.00 -7.59 -8.64
CA LEU A 9 -0.61 -7.30 -8.30
C LEU A 9 0.20 -8.58 -8.13
N GLU A 10 -0.36 -9.61 -7.51
CA GLU A 10 0.21 -10.95 -7.44
C GLU A 10 0.46 -11.54 -8.84
N GLN A 11 -0.49 -11.38 -9.77
CA GLN A 11 -0.27 -11.82 -11.16
C GLN A 11 0.84 -11.06 -11.89
N ILE A 12 1.01 -9.76 -11.61
CA ILE A 12 2.04 -8.92 -12.22
C ILE A 12 3.42 -9.22 -11.63
N THR A 13 3.49 -9.42 -10.32
CA THR A 13 4.75 -9.51 -9.56
C THR A 13 5.20 -10.95 -9.31
N GLY A 14 4.27 -11.92 -9.35
CA GLY A 14 4.49 -13.32 -8.97
C GLY A 14 4.66 -13.53 -7.46
N ILE A 15 4.39 -12.51 -6.63
CA ILE A 15 4.61 -12.54 -5.18
C ILE A 15 3.26 -12.65 -4.48
N SER A 16 3.01 -13.80 -3.86
CA SER A 16 1.87 -14.02 -2.97
C SER A 16 2.28 -13.60 -1.55
N GLN A 17 1.87 -12.40 -1.14
CA GLN A 17 2.14 -11.86 0.20
C GLN A 17 0.86 -11.33 0.85
N PRO A 18 0.73 -11.31 2.18
CA PRO A 18 -0.45 -10.73 2.82
C PRO A 18 -0.68 -9.28 2.39
N VAL A 19 -1.94 -8.87 2.18
CA VAL A 19 -2.30 -7.48 1.82
C VAL A 19 -1.80 -6.46 2.84
N GLU A 20 -1.63 -6.86 4.10
CA GLU A 20 -0.99 -6.06 5.14
C GLU A 20 0.49 -5.79 4.84
N THR A 21 1.24 -6.80 4.38
CA THR A 21 2.65 -6.66 4.00
C THR A 21 2.79 -5.73 2.81
N GLU A 22 1.94 -5.89 1.81
CA GLU A 22 1.93 -5.03 0.62
C GLU A 22 1.61 -3.56 0.97
N ALA A 23 0.63 -3.33 1.86
CA ALA A 23 0.34 -1.98 2.34
C ALA A 23 1.53 -1.35 3.10
N VAL A 24 2.31 -2.14 3.83
CA VAL A 24 3.52 -1.66 4.50
C VAL A 24 4.62 -1.33 3.48
N GLU A 25 4.85 -2.17 2.47
CA GLU A 25 5.83 -1.91 1.41
C GLU A 25 5.51 -0.61 0.65
N MET A 26 4.23 -0.41 0.31
CA MET A 26 3.77 0.85 -0.30
C MET A 26 3.99 2.06 0.60
N LEU A 27 3.78 1.92 1.92
CA LEU A 27 4.04 3.00 2.87
C LEU A 27 5.55 3.30 2.96
N LEU A 28 6.40 2.28 3.05
CA LEU A 28 7.85 2.45 3.12
C LEU A 28 8.40 3.16 1.89
N GLY A 29 7.98 2.78 0.69
CA GLY A 29 8.37 3.47 -0.54
C GLY A 29 7.98 4.96 -0.56
N LYS A 30 6.84 5.31 0.05
CA LYS A 30 6.44 6.71 0.22
C LYS A 30 7.32 7.44 1.24
N ILE A 31 7.65 6.80 2.36
CA ILE A 31 8.52 7.36 3.40
C ILE A 31 9.92 7.62 2.82
N ASP A 32 10.49 6.67 2.08
CA ASP A 32 11.80 6.82 1.44
C ASP A 32 11.81 8.01 0.48
N ASN A 33 10.81 8.13 -0.40
CA ASN A 33 10.66 9.30 -1.26
C ASN A 33 10.53 10.62 -0.47
N ASP A 34 9.81 10.61 0.65
CA ASP A 34 9.60 11.81 1.45
C ASP A 34 10.86 12.22 2.24
N LEU A 35 11.72 11.27 2.58
CA LEU A 35 13.06 11.52 3.10
C LEU A 35 13.96 12.12 2.01
N GLU A 36 13.98 11.54 0.82
CA GLU A 36 14.77 12.03 -0.32
C GLU A 36 14.38 13.44 -0.75
N THR A 37 13.08 13.76 -0.70
CA THR A 37 12.54 15.07 -1.11
C THR A 37 12.44 16.08 0.04
N GLY A 38 12.84 15.70 1.26
CA GLY A 38 12.88 16.58 2.43
C GLY A 38 11.51 16.99 2.98
N VAL A 39 10.45 16.23 2.68
CA VAL A 39 9.07 16.51 3.14
C VAL A 39 8.59 15.56 4.24
N TYR A 40 9.45 14.64 4.71
CA TYR A 40 9.14 13.67 5.75
C TYR A 40 8.48 14.30 6.99
N GLU A 41 9.08 15.34 7.56
CA GLU A 41 8.58 15.97 8.79
C GLU A 41 7.17 16.56 8.64
N LYS A 42 6.83 17.03 7.44
CA LYS A 42 5.51 17.57 7.11
C LYS A 42 4.47 16.47 7.00
N ASN A 43 4.87 15.29 6.51
CA ASN A 43 3.94 14.22 6.15
C ASN A 43 3.84 13.11 7.21
N LYS A 44 4.75 13.08 8.20
CA LYS A 44 4.88 11.97 9.18
C LYS A 44 3.58 11.61 9.90
N GLU A 45 2.78 12.61 10.26
CA GLU A 45 1.52 12.41 10.97
C GLU A 45 0.44 11.75 10.09
N MET A 46 0.58 11.83 8.77
CA MET A 46 -0.37 11.27 7.82
C MET A 46 -0.09 9.81 7.45
N TYR A 47 1.08 9.27 7.79
CA TYR A 47 1.50 7.93 7.36
C TYR A 47 0.61 6.81 7.88
N LEU A 48 0.12 6.92 9.11
CA LEU A 48 -0.80 5.92 9.66
C LEU A 48 -2.13 5.89 8.88
N ASP A 49 -2.65 7.06 8.50
CA ASP A 49 -3.88 7.15 7.73
C ASP A 49 -3.66 6.74 6.27
N LEU A 50 -2.49 7.03 5.71
CA LEU A 50 -2.10 6.56 4.38
C LEU A 50 -2.07 5.03 4.33
N TYR A 51 -1.44 4.38 5.33
CA TYR A 51 -1.43 2.93 5.45
C TYR A 51 -2.85 2.35 5.51
N LYS A 52 -3.73 2.89 6.36
CA LYS A 52 -5.13 2.43 6.44
C LYS A 52 -5.86 2.56 5.11
N ARG A 53 -5.64 3.65 4.36
CA ARG A 53 -6.22 3.85 3.03
C ARG A 53 -5.70 2.85 2.02
N GLN A 54 -4.39 2.60 2.01
CA GLN A 54 -3.76 1.60 1.13
C GLN A 54 -4.27 0.19 1.44
N LEU A 55 -4.31 -0.18 2.73
CA LEU A 55 -4.86 -1.47 3.17
C LEU A 55 -6.33 -1.64 2.77
N ASN A 56 -7.15 -0.61 3.00
CA ASN A 56 -8.55 -0.65 2.60
C ASN A 56 -8.71 -0.75 1.08
N TRP A 57 -7.87 -0.06 0.31
CA TRP A 57 -7.88 -0.16 -1.15
C TRP A 57 -7.54 -1.58 -1.63
N LEU A 58 -6.51 -2.20 -1.06
CA LEU A 58 -6.12 -3.59 -1.35
C LEU A 58 -7.26 -4.57 -1.01
N LYS A 59 -7.93 -4.38 0.13
CA LYS A 59 -9.07 -5.20 0.59
C LYS A 59 -10.39 -4.92 -0.13
N SER A 60 -10.59 -3.72 -0.68
CA SER A 60 -11.91 -3.25 -1.17
C SER A 60 -12.48 -4.04 -2.36
N GLN A 61 -11.70 -4.92 -2.99
CA GLN A 61 -12.17 -5.75 -4.09
C GLN A 61 -12.50 -7.20 -3.64
N GLU A 62 -12.30 -7.57 -2.37
CA GLU A 62 -12.67 -8.91 -1.84
C GLU A 62 -14.19 -9.15 -1.76
N LYS A 63 -15.03 -8.13 -2.00
CA LYS A 63 -16.49 -8.18 -1.77
C LYS A 63 -17.39 -7.88 -2.97
N ASN A 64 -16.88 -7.78 -4.21
CA ASN A 64 -17.70 -7.55 -5.42
C ASN A 64 -17.51 -8.58 -6.53
#